data_AF-A0A2G2BCK6-F1
#
_entry.id   AF-A0A2G2BCK6-F1
#
_cell.length_a   1.000
_cell.length_b   1.000
_cell.length_c   1.000
_cell.angle_alpha   90.00
_cell.angle_beta   90.00
_cell.angle_gamma   90.00
#
_symmetry.space_group_name_H-M   'P 1'
#
loop_
_entity.id
_entity.type
_entity.pdbx_description
1 polymer ?
#
loop_
_entity_poly.entity_id
_entity_poly.type
_entity_poly.pdbx_seq_one_letter_code
_entity_poly.pdbx_strand_id
1 'polypeptide(L)'
;MKHTPTPAIQADPSVTEIEFCAWVAQALPGDRLEYHRGFLVLDTFPVFSSLEAEAREALRKLADRTFHVAEQGLVHLVQERVGPDCFAYIAVARPKPKSAPVSLSALLLEEEAA
;
A
#
# COMPACT_ATOMS: atom_id res chain seq x y z
N MET A 1 6.62 27.45 11.95
CA MET A 1 6.79 26.34 11.00
C MET A 1 5.43 26.11 10.34
N LYS A 2 5.34 26.17 9.01
CA LYS A 2 4.07 25.99 8.30
C LYS A 2 3.84 24.47 8.21
N HIS A 3 2.85 23.95 8.92
CA HIS A 3 2.43 22.56 8.75
C HIS A 3 1.69 22.48 7.41
N THR A 4 2.33 21.88 6.40
CA THR A 4 1.61 21.47 5.20
C THR A 4 0.51 20.50 5.63
N PRO A 5 -0.77 20.76 5.32
CA PRO A 5 -1.83 19.82 5.66
C PRO A 5 -1.52 18.51 4.96
N THR A 6 -1.35 17.45 5.75
CA THR A 6 -1.20 16.10 5.24
C THR A 6 -2.48 15.77 4.46
N PRO A 7 -2.40 15.43 3.16
CA PRO A 7 -3.59 15.03 2.44
C PRO A 7 -4.15 13.78 3.12
N ALA A 8 -5.32 13.91 3.70
CA ALA A 8 -6.10 12.78 4.19
C ALA A 8 -6.78 12.15 2.97
N ILE A 9 -6.42 10.91 2.66
CA ILE A 9 -7.13 10.16 1.62
C ILE A 9 -8.28 9.41 2.27
N GLN A 10 -9.42 9.49 1.57
CA GLN A 10 -10.75 9.04 1.92
C GLN A 10 -10.77 7.56 2.30
N ALA A 11 -11.69 7.20 3.19
CA ALA A 11 -12.03 5.81 3.51
C ALA A 11 -12.67 5.15 2.28
N ASP A 12 -11.85 4.69 1.35
CA ASP A 12 -12.26 3.98 0.14
C ASP A 12 -12.55 2.50 0.46
N PRO A 13 -13.34 1.80 -0.39
CA PRO A 13 -13.59 0.37 -0.24
C PRO A 13 -12.27 -0.40 -0.12
N SER A 14 -12.33 -1.58 0.51
CA SER A 14 -11.17 -2.42 0.83
C SER A 14 -10.13 -2.42 -0.30
N VAL A 15 -9.05 -1.66 -0.12
CA VAL A 15 -7.95 -1.54 -1.07
C VAL A 15 -7.46 -2.94 -1.41
N THR A 16 -7.45 -3.27 -2.69
CA THR A 16 -6.92 -4.56 -3.16
C THR A 16 -5.39 -4.51 -3.28
N GLU A 17 -4.75 -5.67 -3.32
CA GLU A 17 -3.30 -5.77 -3.52
C GLU A 17 -2.83 -5.12 -4.84
N ILE A 18 -3.66 -5.20 -5.88
CA ILE A 18 -3.41 -4.58 -7.20
C ILE A 18 -3.48 -3.06 -7.10
N GLU A 19 -4.52 -2.51 -6.46
CA GLU A 19 -4.67 -1.06 -6.26
C GLU A 19 -3.53 -0.50 -5.41
N PHE A 20 -3.09 -1.24 -4.38
CA PHE A 20 -1.91 -0.87 -3.61
C PHE A 20 -0.66 -0.79 -4.49
N CYS A 21 -0.41 -1.79 -5.35
CA CYS A 21 0.75 -1.77 -6.25
C CYS A 21 0.69 -0.62 -7.26
N ALA A 22 -0.49 -0.37 -7.83
CA ALA A 22 -0.72 0.75 -8.74
C ALA A 22 -0.48 2.10 -8.05
N TRP A 23 -0.90 2.23 -6.78
CA TRP A 23 -0.61 3.39 -5.95
C TRP A 23 0.90 3.52 -5.70
N VAL A 24 1.60 2.45 -5.29
CA VAL A 24 3.07 2.48 -5.09
C VAL A 24 3.79 2.96 -6.35
N ALA A 25 3.37 2.51 -7.54
CA ALA A 25 3.96 2.90 -8.81
C ALA A 25 3.85 4.40 -9.10
N GLN A 26 2.75 5.04 -8.68
CA GLN A 26 2.42 6.43 -9.06
C GLN A 26 2.60 7.45 -7.93
N ALA A 27 2.57 7.01 -6.66
CA ALA A 27 2.62 7.86 -5.48
C ALA A 27 3.86 8.75 -5.46
N LEU A 28 3.67 9.99 -5.03
CA LEU A 28 4.70 10.96 -4.74
C LEU A 28 5.26 10.75 -3.32
N PRO A 29 6.51 11.16 -3.05
CA PRO A 29 7.08 11.02 -1.72
C PRO A 29 6.24 11.76 -0.67
N GLY A 30 5.83 11.04 0.39
CA GLY A 30 4.97 11.55 1.45
C GLY A 30 3.47 11.31 1.25
N ASP A 31 3.04 10.85 0.08
CA ASP A 31 1.66 10.40 -0.12
C ASP A 31 1.33 9.27 0.85
N ARG A 32 0.10 9.24 1.35
CA ARG A 32 -0.38 8.27 2.34
C ARG A 32 -1.53 7.46 1.77
N LEU A 33 -1.52 6.16 2.02
CA LEU A 33 -2.63 5.26 1.71
C LEU A 33 -2.95 4.43 2.95
N GLU A 34 -4.16 4.58 3.48
CA GLU A 34 -4.70 3.66 4.47
C GLU A 34 -5.15 2.39 3.75
N TYR A 35 -4.45 1.28 3.97
CA TYR A 35 -4.75 0.02 3.29
C TYR A 35 -5.64 -0.91 4.13
N HIS A 36 -5.76 -0.63 5.43
CA HIS A 36 -6.63 -1.39 6.32
C HIS A 36 -6.99 -0.59 7.58
N ARG A 37 -8.20 -0.80 8.08
CA ARG A 37 -8.69 -0.28 9.36
C ARG A 37 -9.25 -1.43 10.19
N GLY A 38 -8.78 -1.57 11.42
CA GLY A 38 -9.13 -2.67 12.30
C GLY A 38 -7.92 -3.21 13.04
N PHE A 39 -7.89 -4.51 13.30
CA PHE A 39 -6.75 -5.20 13.88
C PHE A 39 -6.19 -6.16 12.83
N LEU A 40 -5.21 -5.72 12.04
CA LEU A 40 -4.70 -6.49 10.90
C LEU A 40 -4.35 -7.94 11.25
N VAL A 41 -3.75 -8.19 12.41
CA VAL A 41 -3.39 -9.53 12.87
C VAL A 41 -4.63 -10.39 13.15
N LEU A 42 -5.67 -9.82 13.79
CA LEU A 42 -6.91 -10.55 14.09
C LEU A 42 -7.74 -10.75 12.82
N ASP A 43 -7.83 -9.71 12.00
CA ASP A 43 -8.65 -9.69 10.78
C ASP A 43 -8.09 -10.64 9.70
N THR A 44 -6.78 -10.96 9.76
CA THR A 44 -6.17 -11.96 8.89
C THR A 44 -6.18 -13.39 9.47
N PHE A 45 -6.55 -13.59 10.74
CA PHE A 45 -6.44 -14.88 11.42
C PHE A 45 -7.76 -15.68 11.39
N PRO A 46 -7.77 -16.95 10.91
CA PRO A 46 -9.00 -17.71 10.69
C PRO A 46 -9.93 -17.83 11.90
N VAL A 47 -9.36 -17.94 13.09
CA VAL A 47 -10.12 -18.19 14.32
C VAL A 47 -10.78 -16.93 14.88
N PHE A 48 -10.23 -15.74 14.58
CA PHE A 48 -10.64 -14.47 15.19
C PHE A 48 -11.32 -13.50 14.22
N SER A 49 -11.06 -13.64 12.93
CA SER A 49 -11.58 -12.73 11.92
C SER A 49 -13.08 -12.88 11.73
N SER A 50 -13.79 -11.76 11.65
CA SER A 50 -15.18 -11.72 11.18
C SER A 50 -15.29 -11.68 9.65
N LEU A 51 -14.16 -11.66 8.92
CA LEU A 51 -14.14 -11.66 7.47
C LEU A 51 -14.35 -13.08 6.92
N GLU A 52 -15.09 -13.16 5.82
CA GLU A 52 -15.18 -14.37 5.01
C GLU A 52 -13.80 -14.83 4.53
N ALA A 53 -13.65 -16.14 4.28
CA ALA A 53 -12.34 -16.73 3.96
C ALA A 53 -11.63 -16.06 2.78
N GLU A 54 -12.38 -15.69 1.73
CA GLU A 54 -11.85 -15.01 0.55
C GLU A 54 -11.35 -13.59 0.87
N ALA A 55 -12.14 -12.80 1.61
CA ALA A 55 -11.76 -11.44 2.01
C ALA A 55 -10.56 -11.45 2.97
N ARG A 56 -10.51 -12.43 3.88
CA ARG A 56 -9.38 -12.65 4.79
C ARG A 56 -8.09 -12.99 4.03
N GLU A 57 -8.18 -13.83 3.01
CA GLU A 57 -7.03 -14.18 2.16
C GLU A 57 -6.58 -12.99 1.31
N ALA A 58 -7.51 -12.20 0.78
CA ALA A 58 -7.17 -10.96 0.07
C ALA A 58 -6.46 -9.96 0.99
N LEU A 59 -6.93 -9.78 2.23
CA LEU A 59 -6.28 -8.93 3.23
C LEU A 59 -4.89 -9.45 3.60
N ARG A 60 -4.71 -10.78 3.74
CA ARG A 60 -3.40 -11.40 3.99
C ARG A 60 -2.41 -11.07 2.88
N LYS A 61 -2.82 -11.27 1.60
CA LYS A 61 -1.98 -10.97 0.43
C LYS A 61 -1.61 -9.49 0.37
N LEU A 62 -2.55 -8.60 0.63
CA LEU A 62 -2.30 -7.17 0.71
C LEU A 62 -1.28 -6.85 1.82
N ALA A 63 -1.47 -7.39 3.02
CA ALA A 63 -0.56 -7.18 4.15
C ALA A 63 0.86 -7.66 3.83
N ASP A 64 1.01 -8.87 3.30
CA ASP A 64 2.31 -9.44 2.92
C ASP A 64 2.98 -8.59 1.83
N ARG A 65 2.20 -8.11 0.83
CA ARG A 65 2.72 -7.22 -0.22
C ARG A 65 3.17 -5.89 0.35
N THR A 66 2.38 -5.26 1.22
CA THR A 66 2.73 -3.98 1.84
C THR A 66 4.02 -4.09 2.65
N PHE A 67 4.20 -5.19 3.38
CA PHE A 67 5.42 -5.48 4.11
C PHE A 67 6.62 -5.65 3.18
N HIS A 68 6.49 -6.45 2.12
CA HIS A 68 7.57 -6.64 1.14
C HIS A 68 7.99 -5.33 0.46
N VAL A 69 7.04 -4.48 0.07
CA VAL A 69 7.31 -3.16 -0.53
C VAL A 69 8.02 -2.23 0.47
N ALA A 70 7.73 -2.35 1.76
CA ALA A 70 8.44 -1.63 2.82
C ALA A 70 9.87 -2.14 3.00
N GLU A 71 10.10 -3.46 2.94
CA GLU A 71 11.45 -4.05 2.95
C GLU A 71 12.30 -3.59 1.76
N GLN A 72 11.68 -3.39 0.60
CA GLN A 72 12.33 -2.78 -0.58
C GLN A 72 12.58 -1.27 -0.41
N GLY A 73 12.11 -0.67 0.68
CA GLY A 73 12.30 0.76 0.97
C GLY A 73 11.46 1.69 0.09
N LEU A 74 10.37 1.20 -0.51
CA LEU A 74 9.47 2.02 -1.34
C LEU A 74 8.38 2.71 -0.52
N VAL A 75 8.05 2.18 0.66
CA VAL A 75 7.09 2.79 1.60
C VAL A 75 7.61 2.70 3.04
N HIS A 76 7.11 3.58 3.91
CA HIS A 76 7.12 3.39 5.36
C HIS A 76 5.75 2.88 5.80
N LEU A 77 5.72 1.88 6.69
CA LEU A 77 4.47 1.43 7.29
C LEU A 77 4.27 2.11 8.64
N VAL A 78 3.07 2.65 8.84
CA VAL A 78 2.66 3.35 10.05
C VAL A 78 1.37 2.72 10.56
N GLN A 79 1.33 2.47 11.87
CA GLN A 79 0.10 2.14 12.58
C GLN A 79 -0.32 3.35 13.40
N GLU A 80 -1.52 3.85 13.14
CA GLU A 80 -2.09 5.01 13.84
C GLU A 80 -3.30 4.56 14.65
N ARG A 81 -3.31 4.80 15.97
CA ARG A 81 -4.49 4.53 16.80
C ARG A 81 -5.49 5.66 16.62
N VAL A 82 -6.64 5.36 16.01
CA VAL A 82 -7.69 6.34 15.71
C VAL A 82 -8.86 6.30 16.70
N GLY A 83 -8.93 5.25 17.53
CA GLY A 83 -9.92 5.14 18.60
C GLY A 83 -9.63 3.95 19.53
N PRO A 84 -10.48 3.70 20.54
CA PRO A 84 -10.52 2.42 21.23
C PRO A 84 -10.71 1.31 20.20
N ASP A 85 -9.82 0.32 20.21
CA ASP A 85 -9.90 -0.87 19.35
C ASP A 85 -9.94 -0.60 17.84
N CYS A 86 -9.50 0.60 17.43
CA CYS A 86 -9.50 1.04 16.04
C CYS A 86 -8.11 1.55 15.67
N PHE A 87 -7.44 0.85 14.76
CA PHE A 87 -6.13 1.21 14.23
C PHE A 87 -6.21 1.36 12.71
N ALA A 88 -5.62 2.44 12.20
CA ALA A 88 -5.39 2.65 10.78
C ALA A 88 -3.98 2.14 10.43
N TYR A 89 -3.90 1.33 9.38
CA TYR A 89 -2.65 0.83 8.83
C TYR A 89 -2.36 1.59 7.54
N ILE A 90 -1.27 2.33 7.53
CA ILE A 90 -0.99 3.36 6.55
C ILE A 90 0.37 3.11 5.91
N ALA A 91 0.40 3.04 4.59
CA ALA A 91 1.63 3.10 3.81
C ALA A 91 1.92 4.56 3.46
N VAL A 92 3.16 5.00 3.69
CA VAL A 92 3.64 6.34 3.33
C VAL A 92 4.72 6.20 2.27
N ALA A 93 4.49 6.74 1.08
CA ALA A 93 5.40 6.60 -0.05
C ALA A 93 6.76 7.24 0.21
N ARG A 94 7.83 6.53 -0.11
CA ARG A 94 9.21 7.03 -0.01
C ARG A 94 9.70 7.60 -1.34
N PRO A 95 10.75 8.44 -1.33
CA PRO A 95 11.47 8.79 -2.56
C PRO A 95 11.92 7.53 -3.29
N LYS A 96 11.40 7.34 -4.50
CA LYS A 96 11.83 6.24 -5.38
C LYS A 96 13.28 6.50 -5.79
N PRO A 97 14.14 5.47 -5.84
CA PRO A 97 15.47 5.63 -6.41
C PRO A 97 15.33 6.17 -7.84
N LYS A 98 16.21 7.10 -8.21
CA LYS A 98 16.28 7.63 -9.59
C LYS A 98 16.81 6.52 -10.51
N SER A 99 15.98 5.50 -10.78
CA SER A 99 16.15 4.70 -11.98
C SER A 99 15.75 5.58 -13.15
N ALA A 100 16.54 5.60 -14.23
CA ALA A 100 16.01 6.09 -15.49
C ALA A 100 14.71 5.33 -15.77
N PRO A 101 13.59 6.01 -16.06
CA PRO A 101 12.38 5.31 -16.46
C PRO A 101 12.70 4.60 -17.77
N VAL A 102 12.70 3.27 -17.73
CA VAL A 102 12.73 2.49 -18.96
C VAL A 102 11.37 2.70 -19.60
N SER A 103 11.37 3.36 -20.76
CA SER A 103 10.15 3.58 -21.52
C SER A 103 9.64 2.25 -22.06
N LEU A 104 8.39 1.89 -21.77
CA LEU A 104 7.77 0.70 -22.36
C LEU A 104 7.81 0.76 -23.89
N SER A 105 7.64 1.95 -24.47
CA SER A 105 7.81 2.16 -25.91
C SER A 105 9.22 1.89 -26.39
N ALA A 106 10.25 2.19 -25.58
CA ALA A 106 11.63 1.87 -25.95
C ALA A 106 11.89 0.36 -25.95
N LEU A 107 11.36 -0.37 -24.95
CA LEU A 107 11.49 -1.83 -24.89
C LEU A 107 10.80 -2.54 -26.06
N LEU A 108 9.60 -2.09 -26.43
CA LEU A 108 8.87 -2.66 -27.56
C LEU A 108 9.57 -2.42 -28.91
N LEU A 109 10.19 -1.25 -29.07
CA LEU A 109 10.99 -0.94 -30.26
C LEU A 109 12.30 -1.74 -30.33
N GLU A 110 12.90 -2.07 -29.18
CA GLU A 110 14.09 -2.94 -29.11
C GLU A 110 13.76 -4.40 -29.46
N GLU A 111 12.58 -4.89 -29.10
CA GLU A 111 12.11 -6.24 -29.44
C GLU A 111 11.82 -6.40 -30.94
N GLU A 112 11.20 -5.42 -31.59
CA GLU A 112 10.94 -5.45 -33.04
C GLU A 112 12.23 -5.37 -33.89
N ALA A 113 13.35 -4.92 -33.31
CA ALA A 113 14.63 -4.77 -33.99
C ALA A 113 15.56 -6.00 -33.86
N ALA A 114 15.16 -7.04 -33.12
CA ALA A 114 15.93 -8.26 -32.86
C ALA A 114 15.48 -9.46 -33.71
#